data_AF-T0Z8W8-F1
#
_entry.id   AF-T0Z8W8-F1
#
_cell.length_a   1.000
_cell.length_b   1.000
_cell.length_c   1.000
_cell.angle_alpha   90.00
_cell.angle_beta   90.00
_cell.angle_gamma   90.00
#
_symmetry.space_group_name_H-M   'P 1'
#
loop_
_entity.id
_entity.type
_entity.pdbx_description
1 polymer ?
#
loop_
_entity_poly.entity_id
_entity_poly.type
_entity_poly.pdbx_seq_one_letter_code
_entity_poly.pdbx_strand_id
1 'polypeptide(L)' 'MARQLGVGTESLRTWVKQAEIDDGRRAGLTTEERAELTRLRKENFELQRSNDILQAAATFFGAQLERRQQKR' A
#
# COMPACT_ATOMS: atom_id res chain seq x y z
N MET A 1 15.22 34.79 3.91
CA MET A 1 14.30 33.82 3.28
C MET A 1 13.95 32.64 4.21
N ALA A 2 14.85 31.72 4.61
CA ALA A 2 14.46 30.61 5.51
C ALA A 2 14.13 31.00 6.98
N ARG A 3 14.79 32.03 7.53
CA ARG A 3 14.53 32.52 8.90
C ARG A 3 13.18 33.24 9.08
N GLN A 4 12.50 33.63 8.00
CA GLN A 4 11.26 34.42 8.06
C GLN A 4 9.97 33.59 8.11
N LEU A 5 10.04 32.26 7.92
CA LEU A 5 8.86 31.39 7.85
C LEU A 5 8.80 30.31 8.95
N GLY A 6 9.73 30.30 9.91
CA GLY A 6 9.76 29.28 10.98
C GLY A 6 10.02 27.84 10.49
N VAL A 7 10.21 27.64 9.19
CA VAL A 7 10.53 26.36 8.57
C VAL A 7 12.06 26.21 8.54
N GLY A 8 12.56 25.15 9.18
CA GLY A 8 13.99 24.83 9.17
C GLY A 8 14.54 24.67 7.76
N THR A 9 15.78 25.11 7.53
CA THR A 9 16.47 25.06 6.22
C THR A 9 16.42 23.67 5.57
N GLU A 10 16.47 22.60 6.37
CA GLU A 10 16.41 21.22 5.89
C GLU A 10 15.05 20.81 5.32
N SER A 11 13.96 21.29 5.92
CA SER A 11 12.60 21.05 5.43
C SER A 11 12.40 21.71 4.06
N LEU A 12 12.89 22.95 3.92
CA LEU A 12 12.84 23.65 2.63
C LEU A 12 13.66 22.94 1.55
N ARG A 13 14.88 22.48 1.88
CA ARG A 13 15.71 21.68 0.95
C ARG A 13 15.00 20.42 0.50
N THR A 14 14.32 19.74 1.41
CA THR A 14 13.56 18.51 1.11
C THR A 14 12.40 18.80 0.17
N TRP A 15 11.65 19.89 0.37
CA TRP A 15 10.55 20.28 -0.52
C TRP A 15 11.04 20.68 -1.91
N VAL A 16 12.12 21.44 -2.00
CA VAL A 16 12.72 21.79 -3.31
C VAL A 16 13.14 20.53 -4.05
N LYS A 17 13.79 19.57 -3.38
CA LYS A 17 14.18 18.30 -3.98
C LYS A 17 12.95 17.51 -4.46
N GLN A 18 11.86 17.46 -3.68
CA GLN A 18 10.64 16.77 -4.11
C GLN A 18 9.98 17.46 -5.29
N ALA A 19 9.95 18.80 -5.31
CA ALA A 19 9.45 19.55 -6.47
C ALA A 19 10.29 19.29 -7.74
N GLU A 20 11.62 19.20 -7.64
CA GLU A 20 12.47 18.80 -8.77
C GLU A 20 12.13 17.39 -9.28
N ILE A 21 11.75 16.47 -8.39
CA ILE A 21 11.34 15.11 -8.75
C ILE A 21 9.95 15.13 -9.42
N ASP A 22 9.01 15.86 -8.84
CA ASP A 22 7.65 16.00 -9.37
C ASP A 22 7.66 16.67 -10.76
N ASP A 23 8.59 17.60 -10.99
CA ASP A 23 8.82 18.25 -12.29
C ASP A 23 9.66 17.41 -13.27
N GLY A 24 10.08 16.20 -12.89
CA GLY A 24 10.90 15.31 -13.73
C GLY A 24 12.34 15.79 -13.95
N ARG A 25 12.79 16.85 -13.26
CA ARG A 25 14.16 17.36 -13.35
C ARG A 25 15.17 16.53 -12.56
N ARG A 26 14.66 15.67 -11.67
CA ARG A 26 15.46 14.79 -10.82
C ARG A 26 14.83 13.41 -10.73
N ALA A 27 15.66 12.38 -10.72
CA ALA A 27 15.20 11.01 -10.50
C ALA A 27 14.64 10.82 -9.08
N GLY A 28 13.51 10.14 -8.99
CA GLY A 28 12.82 9.79 -7.75
C GLY A 28 11.37 9.45 -8.00
N LEU A 29 10.67 8.97 -6.96
CA LEU A 29 9.22 8.83 -7.02
C LEU A 29 8.58 10.19 -6.83
N THR A 30 7.69 10.54 -7.75
CA THR A 30 6.84 11.71 -7.59
C THR A 30 5.92 11.54 -6.38
N THR A 31 5.39 12.65 -5.90
CA THR A 31 4.42 12.66 -4.82
C THR A 31 3.19 11.81 -5.17
N GLU A 32 2.75 11.84 -6.42
CA GLU A 32 1.62 11.05 -6.93
C GLU A 32 1.95 9.56 -6.98
N GLU A 33 3.10 9.18 -7.53
CA GLU A 33 3.54 7.77 -7.58
C GLU A 33 3.67 7.15 -6.20
N ARG A 34 4.16 7.94 -5.22
CA ARG A 34 4.26 7.51 -3.82
C ARG A 34 2.88 7.29 -3.19
N ALA A 35 1.93 8.19 -3.47
CA ALA A 35 0.57 8.06 -2.98
C ALA A 35 -0.10 6.81 -3.56
N GLU A 36 0.07 6.59 -4.87
CA GLU A 36 -0.48 5.44 -5.57
C GLU A 36 0.13 4.13 -5.07
N LEU A 37 1.45 4.06 -4.91
CA LEU A 37 2.12 2.89 -4.34
C LEU A 37 1.60 2.56 -2.94
N THR A 38 1.28 3.58 -2.13
CA THR A 38 0.72 3.40 -0.80
C THR A 38 -0.71 2.87 -0.86
N ARG A 39 -1.53 3.40 -1.77
CA ARG A 39 -2.90 2.91 -2.04
C ARG A 39 -2.89 1.45 -2.47
N LEU A 40 -2.07 1.12 -3.47
CA LEU A 40 -1.95 -0.24 -4.00
C LEU A 40 -1.45 -1.24 -2.95
N ARG A 41 -0.49 -0.85 -2.10
CA ARG A 41 -0.03 -1.71 -0.99
C ARG A 41 -1.15 -2.00 0.00
N LYS A 42 -1.95 -1.00 0.33
CA LYS A 42 -3.11 -1.19 1.22
C LYS A 42 -4.16 -2.10 0.58
N GLU A 43 -4.49 -1.87 -0.68
CA GLU A 43 -5.46 -2.70 -1.41
C GLU A 43 -4.99 -4.15 -1.51
N ASN A 44 -3.71 -4.37 -1.86
CA ASN A 44 -3.14 -5.71 -1.95
C ASN A 44 -3.18 -6.45 -0.60
N PHE A 45 -2.90 -5.74 0.51
CA PHE A 45 -3.00 -6.31 1.85
C PHE A 45 -4.43 -6.76 2.18
N GLU A 46 -5.43 -5.93 1.91
CA GLU A 46 -6.83 -6.29 2.15
C GLU A 46 -7.28 -7.44 1.26
N LEU A 47 -6.89 -7.45 -0.02
CA LEU A 47 -7.18 -8.55 -0.95
C LEU A 47 -6.56 -9.87 -0.47
N GLN A 48 -5.31 -9.85 -0.02
CA GLN A 48 -4.66 -11.03 0.52
C GLN A 48 -5.41 -11.54 1.76
N ARG A 49 -5.79 -10.64 2.67
CA ARG A 49 -6.56 -11.01 3.87
C ARG A 49 -7.92 -11.62 3.51
N SER A 50 -8.63 -11.06 2.53
CA SER A 50 -9.89 -11.62 2.05
C SER A 50 -9.69 -13.00 1.44
N ASN A 51 -8.66 -13.18 0.62
CA ASN A 51 -8.33 -14.48 0.03
C ASN A 51 -8.01 -15.53 1.10
N ASP A 52 -7.28 -15.17 2.14
CA ASP A 52 -6.96 -16.10 3.24
C ASP A 52 -8.24 -16.59 3.96
N ILE A 53 -9.20 -15.68 4.20
CA ILE A 53 -10.50 -16.03 4.79
C ILE A 53 -11.29 -16.96 3.87
N LEU A 54 -11.35 -16.64 2.57
CA LEU A 54 -12.06 -17.46 1.59
C LEU A 54 -11.44 -18.86 1.48
N GLN A 55 -10.12 -18.96 1.48
CA GLN A 55 -9.40 -20.22 1.43
C GLN A 55 -9.67 -21.06 2.69
N ALA A 56 -9.68 -20.45 3.86
CA ALA A 56 -10.02 -21.11 5.12
C ALA A 56 -11.47 -21.63 5.10
N ALA A 57 -12.42 -20.83 4.60
CA ALA A 57 -13.80 -21.23 4.46
C ALA A 57 -13.96 -22.40 3.48
N ALA A 58 -13.34 -22.33 2.30
CA ALA A 58 -13.37 -23.39 1.30
C ALA A 58 -12.83 -24.71 1.86
N THR A 59 -11.70 -24.64 2.59
CA THR A 59 -11.10 -25.81 3.26
C THR A 59 -12.04 -26.41 4.30
N PHE A 60 -12.65 -25.58 5.15
CA PHE A 60 -13.58 -26.02 6.18
C PHE A 60 -14.81 -26.71 5.58
N PHE A 61 -15.44 -26.10 4.58
CA PHE A 61 -16.64 -26.65 3.94
C PHE A 61 -16.32 -27.90 3.12
N GLY A 62 -15.19 -27.95 2.41
CA GLY A 62 -14.72 -29.16 1.73
C GLY A 62 -14.63 -30.35 2.68
N ALA A 63 -13.97 -30.17 3.83
CA ALA A 63 -13.86 -31.21 4.84
C ALA A 63 -15.20 -31.60 5.48
N GLN A 64 -16.17 -30.69 5.60
CA GLN A 64 -17.53 -31.03 6.05
C GLN A 64 -18.29 -31.87 5.03
N LEU A 65 -18.18 -31.54 3.74
CA LEU A 65 -18.83 -32.27 2.66
C LEU A 65 -18.29 -33.70 2.54
N GLU A 66 -16.96 -33.88 2.59
CA GLU A 66 -16.32 -35.19 2.55
C GLU A 66 -16.80 -36.10 3.69
N ARG A 67 -16.83 -35.57 4.92
CA ARG A 67 -17.34 -36.30 6.09
C ARG A 67 -18.81 -36.70 5.97
N ARG A 68 -19.63 -35.92 5.25
CA ARG A 68 -21.04 -36.24 5.00
C ARG A 68 -21.18 -37.36 3.97
N GLN A 69 -20.32 -37.40 2.94
CA GLN A 69 -20.33 -38.47 1.95
C GLN A 69 -19.93 -39.82 2.57
N GLN A 70 -18.94 -39.82 3.47
CA GLN A 70 -18.47 -41.06 4.13
C GLN A 70 -19.49 -41.72 5.07
N LYS A 71 -20.55 -40.99 5.48
CA LYS A 71 -21.60 -41.47 6.40
C LYS A 71 -22.85 -41.98 5.67
N ARG A 72 -22.88 -41.95 4.35
CA ARG A 72 -23.96 -42.49 3.51
C ARG A 72 -23.60 -43.87 3.00
#